data_AF-A0A4Y2JHQ9-F1
#
_entry.id   AF-A0A4Y2JHQ9-F1
#
_cell.length_a   1.000
_cell.length_b   1.000
_cell.length_c   1.000
_cell.angle_alpha   90.00
_cell.angle_beta   90.00
_cell.angle_gamma   90.00
#
_symmetry.space_group_name_H-M   'P 1'
#
loop_
_entity.id
_entity.type
_entity.pdbx_description
1 polymer ?
#
loop_
_entity_poly.entity_id
_entity_poly.type
_entity_poly.pdbx_seq_one_letter_code
_entity_poly.pdbx_strand_id
1 'polypeptide(L)'
;MKCFDLHHTLKNTKIKYCWIPGHVGIPGNERADKAAKSANASREAFVPLIDALQAVKLSQHRVWQRIWDGQSNNKLYKIQPSIKGFGNLTIRKHDVILTRLRVGHTFLTHRHLLHSDPAPICNGCNCILSVEHIL
;
A
#
# COMPACT_ATOMS: atom_id res chain seq x y z
N MET A 1 -7.42 26.92 33.07
CA MET A 1 -8.35 26.99 31.91
C MET A 1 -8.01 28.27 31.15
N LYS A 2 -7.45 28.18 29.93
CA LYS A 2 -7.15 29.38 29.12
C LYS A 2 -8.42 29.78 28.39
N CYS A 3 -9.21 30.68 28.96
CA CYS A 3 -10.30 31.30 28.21
C CYS A 3 -9.68 32.38 27.31
N PHE A 4 -9.85 32.22 25.99
CA PHE A 4 -9.64 33.32 25.06
C PHE A 4 -10.89 34.18 25.13
N ASP A 5 -10.83 35.33 25.81
CA ASP A 5 -11.94 36.26 25.94
C ASP A 5 -12.23 36.95 24.60
N LEU A 6 -12.78 36.19 23.65
CA LEU A 6 -13.34 36.75 22.43
C LEU A 6 -14.78 37.18 22.74
N HIS A 7 -14.97 38.48 22.93
CA HIS A 7 -16.29 39.06 23.10
C HIS A 7 -16.92 39.30 21.74
N HIS A 8 -18.07 38.67 21.48
CA HIS A 8 -18.86 38.93 20.28
C HIS A 8 -20.29 39.31 20.68
N THR A 9 -20.81 40.39 20.08
CA THR A 9 -22.18 40.85 20.33
C THR A 9 -23.05 40.47 19.14
N LEU A 10 -23.89 39.45 19.31
CA LEU A 10 -24.93 39.10 18.33
C LEU A 10 -26.27 39.59 18.86
N LYS A 11 -26.98 40.42 18.09
CA LYS A 11 -28.34 40.88 18.37
C LYS A 11 -28.53 41.34 19.84
N ASN A 12 -27.67 42.25 20.31
CA ASN A 12 -27.65 42.80 21.69
C ASN A 12 -27.33 41.82 22.83
N THR A 13 -26.89 40.60 22.55
CA THR A 13 -26.43 39.65 23.57
C THR A 13 -24.91 39.58 23.60
N LYS A 14 -24.31 39.74 24.79
CA LYS A 14 -22.85 39.60 24.99
C LYS A 14 -22.50 38.13 25.15
N ILE A 15 -21.76 37.57 24.20
CA ILE A 15 -21.31 36.17 24.24
C ILE A 15 -19.81 36.13 24.54
N LYS A 16 -19.42 35.23 25.46
CA LYS A 16 -18.02 34.89 25.75
C LYS A 16 -17.74 33.49 25.23
N TYR A 17 -16.66 33.34 24.47
CA TYR A 17 -16.16 32.04 24.09
C TYR A 17 -15.08 31.60 25.08
N CYS A 18 -15.08 30.31 25.45
CA CYS A 18 -13.97 29.72 26.18
C CYS A 18 -13.71 28.34 25.63
N TRP A 19 -12.44 28.03 25.36
CA TRP A 19 -12.04 26.71 24.95
C TRP A 19 -11.82 25.83 26.17
N ILE A 20 -12.39 24.63 26.14
CA ILE A 20 -12.22 23.61 27.17
C ILE A 20 -11.70 22.32 26.54
N PRO A 21 -10.78 21.59 27.21
CA PRO A 21 -10.31 20.31 26.72
C PRO A 21 -11.45 19.27 26.70
N GLY A 22 -11.40 18.36 25.73
CA GLY A 22 -12.33 17.24 25.65
C GLY A 22 -12.09 16.21 26.75
N HIS A 23 -13.15 15.48 27.15
CA HIS A 23 -13.08 14.31 28.03
C HIS A 23 -12.41 14.51 29.41
N VAL A 24 -12.51 15.71 29.99
CA VAL A 24 -11.95 16.04 31.31
C VAL A 24 -12.97 16.05 32.46
N GLY A 25 -14.13 15.41 32.31
CA GLY A 25 -15.09 15.32 33.42
C GLY A 25 -16.01 16.52 33.61
N ILE A 26 -16.02 17.53 32.72
CA ILE A 26 -16.91 18.71 32.87
C ILE A 26 -18.34 18.31 32.49
N PRO A 27 -19.31 18.28 33.43
CA PRO A 27 -20.61 17.66 33.18
C PRO A 27 -21.39 18.30 32.02
N GLY A 28 -21.27 19.62 31.84
CA GLY A 28 -21.91 20.33 30.72
C GLY A 28 -21.32 19.94 29.35
N ASN A 29 -19.99 19.80 29.27
CA ASN A 29 -19.29 19.40 28.05
C ASN A 29 -19.61 17.94 27.68
N GLU A 30 -19.62 17.05 28.67
CA GLU A 30 -19.93 15.64 28.46
C GLU A 30 -21.38 15.42 28.05
N ARG A 31 -22.33 16.18 28.63
CA ARG A 31 -23.73 16.16 28.17
C ARG A 31 -23.86 16.65 26.74
N ALA A 32 -23.16 17.72 26.36
CA ALA A 32 -23.16 18.22 24.99
C ALA A 32 -22.56 17.21 24.01
N ASP A 33 -21.41 16.60 24.32
CA ASP A 33 -20.77 15.54 23.52
C ASP A 33 -21.68 14.31 23.39
N LYS A 34 -22.29 13.85 24.49
CA LYS A 34 -23.26 12.74 24.48
C LYS A 34 -24.47 13.06 23.62
N ALA A 35 -25.02 14.27 23.69
CA ALA A 35 -26.15 14.70 22.87
C ALA A 35 -25.78 14.73 21.37
N ALA A 36 -24.60 15.28 21.03
CA ALA A 36 -24.10 15.30 19.66
C ALA A 36 -23.89 13.88 19.10
N LYS A 37 -23.29 12.97 19.88
CA LYS A 37 -23.12 11.56 19.51
C LYS A 37 -24.45 10.84 19.32
N SER A 38 -25.40 11.08 20.22
CA SER A 38 -26.73 10.46 20.16
C SER A 38 -27.54 10.93 18.95
N ALA A 39 -27.39 12.20 18.56
CA ALA A 39 -27.99 12.74 17.34
C ALA A 39 -27.42 12.12 16.04
N ASN A 40 -26.22 11.55 16.10
CA ASN A 40 -25.59 10.90 14.96
C ASN A 40 -25.93 9.41 14.84
N ALA A 41 -26.67 8.83 15.81
CA ALA A 41 -27.01 7.40 15.84
C ALA A 41 -28.10 7.00 14.83
N SER A 42 -28.89 7.96 14.33
CA SER A 42 -29.98 7.73 13.37
C SER A 42 -29.59 7.95 11.91
N ARG A 43 -28.32 8.32 11.63
CA ARG A 43 -27.84 8.39 10.26
C ARG A 43 -27.48 6.97 9.85
N GLU A 44 -28.14 6.46 8.82
CA GLU A 44 -27.64 5.29 8.09
C GLU A 44 -26.16 5.53 7.83
N ALA A 45 -25.34 4.52 8.12
CA ALA A 45 -23.91 4.58 7.88
C ALA A 45 -23.68 4.72 6.37
N PHE A 46 -23.69 5.97 5.89
CA PHE A 46 -23.45 6.28 4.50
C PHE A 46 -21.99 5.98 4.23
N VAL A 47 -21.75 4.89 3.50
CA VAL A 47 -20.43 4.58 2.96
C VAL A 47 -20.36 5.25 1.59
N PRO A 48 -19.43 6.21 1.39
CA PRO A 48 -19.20 6.77 0.08
C PRO A 48 -18.95 5.66 -0.95
N LEU A 49 -19.55 5.78 -2.14
CA LEU A 49 -19.38 4.80 -3.21
C LEU A 49 -17.90 4.55 -3.52
N ILE A 50 -17.05 5.57 -3.42
CA ILE A 50 -15.60 5.49 -3.64
C ILE A 50 -14.96 4.50 -2.67
N ASP A 51 -15.34 4.51 -1.40
CA ASP A 51 -14.81 3.62 -0.37
C ASP A 51 -15.27 2.18 -0.61
N ALA A 52 -16.54 1.99 -0.98
CA ALA A 52 -17.07 0.68 -1.35
C ALA A 52 -16.33 0.09 -2.57
N LEU A 53 -16.13 0.90 -3.62
CA LEU A 53 -15.36 0.50 -4.81
C LEU A 53 -13.90 0.18 -4.47
N GLN A 54 -13.29 0.94 -3.56
CA GLN A 54 -11.92 0.67 -3.10
C GLN A 54 -11.85 -0.67 -2.36
N ALA A 55 -12.83 -0.99 -1.52
CA ALA A 55 -12.90 -2.28 -0.84
C ALA A 55 -13.02 -3.45 -1.84
N VAL A 56 -13.83 -3.29 -2.89
CA VAL A 56 -13.96 -4.29 -3.97
C VAL A 56 -12.62 -4.49 -4.70
N LYS A 57 -11.93 -3.40 -5.08
CA LYS A 57 -10.59 -3.48 -5.72
C LYS A 57 -9.58 -4.20 -4.84
N LEU A 58 -9.56 -3.91 -3.54
CA LEU A 58 -8.69 -4.59 -2.59
C LEU A 58 -9.02 -6.08 -2.46
N SER A 59 -10.31 -6.43 -2.45
CA SER A 59 -10.76 -7.82 -2.44
C SER A 59 -10.29 -8.57 -3.69
N GLN A 60 -10.49 -7.98 -4.87
CA GLN A 60 -10.01 -8.54 -6.13
C GLN A 60 -8.50 -8.75 -6.12
N HIS A 61 -7.72 -7.75 -5.69
CA HIS A 61 -6.27 -7.88 -5.58
C HIS A 61 -5.85 -9.00 -4.63
N ARG A 62 -6.55 -9.20 -3.50
CA ARG A 62 -6.27 -10.30 -2.57
C ARG A 62 -6.51 -11.67 -3.20
N VAL A 63 -7.59 -11.81 -3.99
CA VAL A 63 -7.88 -13.06 -4.70
C VAL A 63 -6.80 -13.37 -5.74
N TRP A 64 -6.43 -12.39 -6.56
CA TRP A 64 -5.35 -12.57 -7.54
C TRP A 64 -4.01 -12.91 -6.89
N GLN A 65 -3.68 -12.23 -5.78
CA GLN A 65 -2.46 -12.51 -5.04
C GLN A 65 -2.47 -13.96 -4.53
N ARG A 66 -3.59 -14.46 -4.00
CA ARG A 66 -3.70 -15.85 -3.54
C ARG A 66 -3.52 -16.86 -4.68
N ILE A 67 -4.08 -16.59 -5.86
CA ILE A 67 -3.89 -17.43 -7.05
C ILE A 67 -2.40 -17.45 -7.45
N TRP A 68 -1.75 -16.29 -7.38
CA TRP A 68 -0.34 -16.13 -7.68
C TRP A 68 0.57 -16.83 -6.67
N ASP A 69 0.27 -16.73 -5.37
CA ASP A 69 0.95 -17.44 -4.28
C ASP A 69 0.89 -18.96 -4.45
N GLY A 70 -0.16 -19.47 -5.11
CA GLY A 70 -0.30 -20.88 -5.47
C GLY A 70 0.62 -21.34 -6.60
N GLN A 71 1.29 -20.44 -7.33
CA GLN A 71 2.17 -20.77 -8.46
C GLN A 71 3.61 -21.11 -8.01
N SER A 72 3.75 -22.05 -7.08
CA SER A 72 5.03 -22.39 -6.42
C SER A 72 6.12 -22.92 -7.37
N ASN A 73 5.75 -23.57 -8.49
CA ASN A 73 6.68 -24.05 -9.51
C ASN A 73 6.82 -23.09 -10.71
N ASN A 74 6.64 -21.78 -10.49
CA ASN A 74 6.80 -20.77 -11.53
C ASN A 74 8.11 -19.98 -11.33
N LYS A 75 8.99 -19.98 -12.35
CA LYS A 75 10.24 -19.20 -12.33
C LYS A 75 9.98 -17.71 -12.06
N LEU A 76 8.91 -17.15 -12.63
CA LEU A 76 8.55 -15.76 -12.44
C LEU A 76 8.03 -15.46 -11.03
N TYR A 77 7.36 -16.41 -10.37
CA TYR A 77 6.91 -16.23 -8.98
C TYR A 77 8.09 -16.07 -8.02
N LYS A 78 9.15 -16.88 -8.20
CA LYS A 78 10.39 -16.73 -7.41
C LYS A 78 11.01 -15.34 -7.54
N ILE A 79 10.91 -14.74 -8.73
CA ILE A 79 11.43 -13.41 -9.02
C ILE A 79 10.48 -12.33 -8.47
N GLN A 80 9.18 -12.49 -8.67
CA GLN A 80 8.17 -11.47 -8.40
C GLN A 80 6.98 -12.08 -7.65
N PRO A 81 7.05 -12.24 -6.31
CA PRO A 81 5.99 -12.87 -5.54
C PRO A 81 4.74 -12.01 -5.41
N SER A 82 4.79 -10.71 -5.71
CA SER A 82 3.64 -9.81 -5.64
C SER A 82 3.07 -9.52 -7.03
N ILE A 83 1.74 -9.56 -7.17
CA ILE A 83 1.06 -9.21 -8.44
C ILE A 83 1.16 -7.71 -8.78
N LYS A 84 1.51 -6.86 -7.80
CA LYS A 84 1.81 -5.43 -8.07
C LYS A 84 3.06 -5.27 -8.93
N GLY A 85 3.93 -6.27 -8.89
CA GLY A 85 5.21 -6.29 -9.53
C GLY A 85 6.18 -5.23 -9.04
N PHE A 86 7.25 -5.08 -9.80
CA PHE A 86 8.24 -4.04 -9.56
C PHE A 86 7.75 -2.74 -10.19
N GLY A 87 7.79 -1.64 -9.43
CA GLY A 87 7.55 -0.32 -9.99
C GLY A 87 8.56 -0.01 -11.10
N ASN A 88 8.15 0.84 -12.05
CA ASN A 88 9.03 1.31 -13.11
C ASN A 88 10.00 2.36 -12.56
N LEU A 89 11.25 2.33 -13.01
CA LEU A 89 12.22 3.39 -12.81
C LEU A 89 11.95 4.56 -13.76
N THR A 90 12.43 5.73 -13.38
CA THR A 90 12.33 6.94 -14.21
C THR A 90 13.11 6.81 -15.52
N ILE A 91 14.21 6.04 -15.50
CA ILE A 91 15.07 5.84 -16.66
C ILE A 91 14.80 4.46 -17.27
N ARG A 92 14.17 4.44 -18.45
CA ARG A 92 13.86 3.22 -19.22
C ARG A 92 15.05 2.27 -19.36
N LYS A 93 16.26 2.79 -19.58
CA LYS A 93 17.47 1.96 -19.74
C LYS A 93 17.74 1.13 -18.47
N HIS A 94 17.55 1.69 -17.29
CA HIS A 94 17.75 0.98 -16.02
C HIS A 94 16.68 -0.09 -15.80
N ASP A 95 15.42 0.19 -16.15
CA ASP A 95 14.34 -0.81 -16.09
C ASP A 95 14.61 -2.01 -16.98
N VAL A 96 15.09 -1.78 -18.21
CA VAL A 96 15.45 -2.87 -19.12
C VAL A 96 16.58 -3.71 -18.55
N ILE A 97 17.62 -3.07 -18.00
CA ILE A 97 18.75 -3.78 -17.38
C ILE A 97 18.27 -4.62 -16.19
N LEU A 98 17.52 -4.03 -15.25
CA LEU A 98 17.00 -4.74 -14.08
C LEU A 98 16.06 -5.88 -14.46
N THR A 99 15.16 -5.65 -15.42
CA THR A 99 14.25 -6.69 -15.90
C THR A 99 15.03 -7.87 -16.46
N ARG A 100 16.01 -7.61 -17.34
CA ARG A 100 16.87 -8.65 -17.92
C ARG A 100 17.66 -9.41 -16.85
N LEU A 101 18.23 -8.72 -15.86
CA LEU A 101 18.93 -9.35 -14.75
C LEU A 101 17.99 -10.27 -13.96
N ARG A 102 16.80 -9.77 -13.59
CA ARG A 102 15.79 -10.54 -12.84
C ARG A 102 15.36 -11.83 -13.54
N VAL A 103 15.09 -11.79 -14.84
CA VAL A 103 14.69 -13.00 -15.60
C VAL A 103 15.87 -13.87 -16.02
N GLY A 104 17.10 -13.40 -15.81
CA GLY A 104 18.34 -14.08 -16.17
C GLY A 104 18.76 -13.92 -17.63
N HIS A 105 18.20 -12.96 -18.37
CA HIS A 105 18.49 -12.69 -19.78
C HIS A 105 19.78 -11.88 -19.96
N THR A 106 20.92 -12.50 -19.65
CA THR A 106 22.25 -11.94 -19.93
C THR A 106 22.93 -12.74 -21.03
N PHE A 107 23.98 -12.18 -21.64
CA PHE A 107 24.76 -12.89 -22.64
C PHE A 107 25.32 -14.21 -22.08
N LEU A 108 25.91 -14.18 -20.89
CA LEU A 108 26.52 -15.37 -20.29
C LEU A 108 25.50 -16.47 -19.94
N THR A 109 24.30 -16.11 -19.50
CA THR A 109 23.32 -17.07 -18.97
C THR A 109 22.21 -17.46 -19.95
N HIS A 110 22.08 -16.80 -21.11
CA HIS A 110 21.04 -17.10 -22.12
C HIS A 110 21.56 -17.36 -23.53
N ARG A 111 22.83 -17.03 -23.84
CA ARG A 111 23.38 -17.27 -25.18
C ARG A 111 23.24 -18.72 -25.64
N HIS A 112 23.41 -19.67 -24.73
CA HIS A 112 23.34 -21.09 -25.06
C HIS A 112 21.96 -21.50 -25.64
N LEU A 113 20.87 -20.82 -25.24
CA LEU A 113 19.54 -21.07 -25.80
C LEU A 113 19.42 -20.62 -27.26
N LEU A 114 20.12 -19.55 -27.66
CA LEU A 114 20.11 -19.04 -29.03
C LEU A 114 20.91 -19.93 -30.00
N HIS A 115 21.98 -20.55 -29.50
CA HIS A 115 22.83 -21.44 -30.29
C HIS A 115 22.47 -22.93 -30.13
N SER A 116 21.50 -23.26 -29.26
CA SER A 116 21.20 -24.64 -28.86
C SER A 116 22.40 -25.38 -28.23
N ASP A 117 23.27 -24.63 -27.57
CA ASP A 117 24.40 -25.16 -26.81
C ASP A 117 23.95 -25.64 -25.42
N PRO A 118 24.71 -26.55 -24.78
CA PRO A 118 24.52 -26.90 -23.37
C PRO A 118 24.58 -25.67 -22.46
N ALA A 119 23.80 -25.70 -21.37
CA ALA A 119 23.83 -24.63 -20.39
C ALA A 119 25.23 -24.50 -19.76
N PRO A 120 25.78 -23.28 -19.62
CA PRO A 120 27.09 -23.08 -19.02
C PRO A 120 27.08 -23.52 -17.55
N ILE A 121 28.18 -24.14 -17.12
CA ILE A 121 28.36 -24.66 -15.75
C ILE A 121 29.43 -23.83 -15.04
N CYS A 122 29.23 -23.53 -13.76
CA CYS A 122 30.26 -22.91 -12.91
C CYS A 122 31.41 -23.90 -12.65
N ASN A 123 32.65 -23.51 -12.95
CA ASN A 123 33.83 -24.35 -12.72
C ASN A 123 34.13 -24.62 -11.22
N GLY A 124 33.79 -23.71 -10.31
CA GLY A 124 34.02 -23.90 -8.88
C GLY A 124 32.92 -24.72 -8.17
N CYS A 125 31.72 -24.70 -8.72
CA CYS A 125 30.48 -25.11 -8.04
C CYS A 125 29.82 -26.33 -8.69
N ASN A 126 30.15 -26.58 -9.96
CA ASN A 126 29.55 -27.58 -10.82
C ASN A 126 28.00 -27.49 -10.93
N CYS A 127 27.45 -26.28 -10.83
CA CYS A 127 26.02 -25.99 -11.03
C CYS A 127 25.79 -25.15 -12.29
N ILE A 128 24.57 -25.14 -12.81
CA ILE A 128 24.19 -24.29 -13.95
C ILE A 128 24.43 -22.82 -13.59
N LEU A 129 25.11 -22.10 -14.48
CA LEU A 129 25.41 -20.69 -14.32
C LEU A 129 24.13 -19.86 -14.51
N SER A 130 23.71 -19.16 -13.47
CA SER A 130 22.55 -18.26 -13.47
C SER A 130 22.95 -16.86 -13.00
N VAL A 131 22.09 -15.85 -13.19
CA VAL A 131 22.37 -14.50 -12.67
C VAL A 131 22.38 -14.50 -11.14
N GLU A 132 21.47 -15.25 -10.50
CA GLU A 132 21.44 -15.46 -9.05
C GLU A 132 22.70 -16.16 -8.52
N HIS A 133 23.36 -16.97 -9.35
CA HIS A 133 24.62 -17.61 -9.00
C HIS A 133 25.81 -16.63 -9.07
N ILE A 134 25.76 -15.67 -9.99
CA ILE A 134 26.86 -14.72 -10.23
C ILE A 134 26.84 -13.56 -9.22
N LEU A 135 25.65 -13.14 -8.80
CA LEU A 135 25.42 -12.02 -7.86
C LEU A 135 25.34 -12.49 -6.41
#